data_AF-A0A1Y6G870-F1
#
_entry.id   AF-A0A1Y6G870-F1
#
_cell.length_a   1.000
_cell.length_b   1.000
_cell.length_c   1.000
_cell.angle_alpha   90.00
_cell.angle_beta   90.00
_cell.angle_gamma   90.00
#
_symmetry.space_group_name_H-M   'P 1'
#
loop_
_entity.id
_entity.type
_entity.pdbx_description
1 polymer ?
#
loop_
_entity_poly.entity_id
_entity_poly.type
_entity_poly.pdbx_seq_one_letter_code
_entity_poly.pdbx_strand_id
1 'polypeptide(L)'
;MSVRSFVIVGASGTVGRRLIPALIDAGCRVGLIGRDTEKLKGIFPGADVGGYADIGKTGGAGSTLLYLATINNDKDADYEAFKAVNVDLALATRDHAAAAGMERFVYFSSTHALDETNSSAYARSKRAAVELLGQNAPIDTRILYLPAVTGETLSGRLAVLNRLPGLVSRPLLSVLKALKPTVTIPDIVTELIALDDTRDDAPVVSTDQERNPFFVGLKWLMDFVSALAILLLLWWLMIAVWVVIKVQSPGPGIFSQTRIGRHGKPFTCYKFRTMYTSAPNVATHQVPISAVTPLGSFLRKSKVDELPQVFNILANQMSLVGPRPCLPSQTELIAERQARNVLSIKPGITGLAQVNDIDMSDPVRLAKWDQRYLKLRSLLFDIKLIIQTGLGRGRGDKIRPDRA
;
A
#
# COMPACT_ATOMS: atom_id res chain seq x y z
N MET A 1 -27.58 0.04 16.78
CA MET A 1 -26.60 0.67 15.87
C MET A 1 -27.38 1.55 14.91
N SER A 2 -27.00 2.82 14.75
CA SER A 2 -27.62 3.68 13.74
C SER A 2 -27.37 3.08 12.35
N VAL A 3 -28.41 2.96 11.53
CA VAL A 3 -28.27 2.44 10.16
C VAL A 3 -27.50 3.47 9.34
N ARG A 4 -26.33 3.09 8.79
CA ARG A 4 -25.55 4.00 7.92
C ARG A 4 -26.35 4.32 6.66
N SER A 5 -26.37 5.60 6.30
CA SER A 5 -27.01 6.12 5.10
C SER A 5 -25.97 6.63 4.12
N PHE A 6 -26.00 6.13 2.89
CA PHE A 6 -25.09 6.51 1.81
C PHE A 6 -25.85 7.16 0.65
N VAL A 7 -25.31 8.25 0.13
CA VAL A 7 -25.77 8.86 -1.12
C VAL A 7 -24.70 8.69 -2.18
N ILE A 8 -25.02 8.09 -3.32
CA ILE A 8 -24.02 7.64 -4.30
C ILE A 8 -24.17 8.40 -5.61
N VAL A 9 -23.11 9.11 -5.99
CA VAL A 9 -22.99 9.79 -7.27
C VAL A 9 -22.15 8.93 -8.22
N GLY A 10 -22.60 8.72 -9.45
CA GLY A 10 -21.90 7.87 -10.43
C GLY A 10 -22.24 6.37 -10.34
N ALA A 11 -23.42 6.05 -9.80
CA ALA A 11 -23.94 4.70 -9.58
C ALA A 11 -23.98 3.79 -10.84
N SER A 12 -24.13 4.36 -12.04
CA SER A 12 -24.31 3.58 -13.28
C SER A 12 -23.04 2.89 -13.79
N GLY A 13 -21.86 3.25 -13.27
CA GLY A 13 -20.57 2.67 -13.62
C GLY A 13 -20.37 1.25 -13.07
N THR A 14 -19.32 0.56 -13.53
CA THR A 14 -19.03 -0.84 -13.17
C THR A 14 -18.89 -1.07 -11.66
N VAL A 15 -18.23 -0.13 -10.95
CA VAL A 15 -18.08 -0.21 -9.49
C VAL A 15 -19.42 0.00 -8.79
N GLY A 16 -20.16 1.05 -9.17
CA GLY A 16 -21.46 1.37 -8.59
C GLY A 16 -22.47 0.22 -8.71
N ARG A 17 -22.58 -0.39 -9.90
CA ARG A 17 -23.44 -1.55 -10.16
C ARG A 17 -23.22 -2.75 -9.22
N ARG A 18 -22.01 -2.89 -8.68
CA ARG A 18 -21.69 -3.99 -7.75
C ARG A 18 -21.68 -3.54 -6.29
N LEU A 19 -21.28 -2.29 -6.03
CA LEU A 19 -21.18 -1.74 -4.68
C LEU A 19 -22.57 -1.47 -4.08
N ILE A 20 -23.52 -0.96 -4.86
CA ILE A 20 -24.86 -0.59 -4.38
C ILE A 20 -25.61 -1.79 -3.79
N PRO A 21 -25.78 -2.93 -4.51
CA PRO A 21 -26.42 -4.10 -3.93
C PRO A 21 -25.70 -4.59 -2.67
N ALA A 22 -24.36 -4.61 -2.68
CA ALA A 22 -23.58 -5.07 -1.54
C ALA A 22 -23.73 -4.17 -0.29
N LEU A 23 -23.95 -2.86 -0.45
CA LEU A 23 -24.25 -1.96 0.66
C LEU A 23 -25.67 -2.20 1.22
N ILE A 24 -26.63 -2.43 0.34
CA ILE A 24 -28.02 -2.75 0.73
C ILE A 24 -28.06 -4.09 1.48
N ASP A 25 -27.38 -5.11 0.96
CA ASP A 25 -27.26 -6.44 1.59
C ASP A 25 -26.56 -6.36 2.96
N ALA A 26 -25.65 -5.40 3.13
CA ALA A 26 -25.02 -5.10 4.43
C ALA A 26 -25.91 -4.27 5.37
N GLY A 27 -27.18 -4.03 5.01
CA GLY A 27 -28.16 -3.32 5.82
C GLY A 27 -28.05 -1.79 5.79
N CYS A 28 -27.32 -1.21 4.82
CA CYS A 28 -27.21 0.24 4.68
C CYS A 28 -28.38 0.84 3.88
N ARG A 29 -28.78 2.06 4.21
CA ARG A 29 -29.71 2.84 3.35
C ARG A 29 -28.92 3.47 2.22
N VAL A 30 -29.42 3.38 0.99
CA VAL A 30 -28.73 3.89 -0.19
C VAL A 30 -29.66 4.76 -1.03
N GLY A 31 -29.25 6.00 -1.24
CA GLY A 31 -29.83 6.92 -2.23
C GLY A 31 -28.88 7.14 -3.41
N LEU A 32 -29.41 7.38 -4.59
CA LEU A 32 -28.65 7.49 -5.83
C LEU A 32 -28.86 8.86 -6.47
N ILE A 33 -27.76 9.49 -6.91
CA ILE A 33 -27.78 10.78 -7.58
C ILE A 33 -27.14 10.65 -8.96
N GLY A 34 -27.81 11.17 -9.98
CA GLY A 34 -27.26 11.15 -11.34
C GLY A 34 -27.95 12.11 -12.30
N ARG A 35 -27.32 12.30 -13.47
CA ARG A 35 -27.87 13.14 -14.55
C ARG A 35 -29.07 12.50 -15.25
N ASP A 36 -29.09 11.17 -15.33
CA ASP A 36 -30.11 10.38 -16.00
C ASP A 36 -30.80 9.49 -14.97
N THR A 37 -31.85 10.03 -14.36
CA THR A 37 -32.59 9.40 -13.26
C THR A 37 -33.36 8.17 -13.72
N GLU A 38 -33.92 8.20 -14.93
CA GLU A 38 -34.68 7.07 -15.49
C GLU A 38 -33.77 5.86 -15.75
N LYS A 39 -32.57 6.08 -16.30
CA LYS A 39 -31.58 5.01 -16.41
C LYS A 39 -31.16 4.43 -15.07
N LEU A 40 -31.01 5.27 -14.04
CA LEU A 40 -30.67 4.79 -12.70
C LEU A 40 -31.80 3.94 -12.09
N LYS A 41 -33.06 4.37 -12.21
CA LYS A 41 -34.22 3.57 -11.79
C LYS A 41 -34.31 2.23 -12.56
N GLY A 42 -33.97 2.24 -13.85
CA GLY A 42 -33.91 1.01 -14.64
C GLY A 42 -32.81 0.03 -14.21
N ILE A 43 -31.65 0.54 -13.79
CA ILE A 43 -30.54 -0.31 -13.28
C ILE A 43 -30.80 -0.77 -11.84
N PHE A 44 -31.39 0.07 -11.01
CA PHE A 44 -31.68 -0.19 -9.60
C PHE A 44 -33.17 0.03 -9.28
N PRO A 45 -34.04 -0.93 -9.64
CA PRO A 45 -35.47 -0.81 -9.37
C PRO A 45 -35.75 -0.65 -7.87
N GLY A 46 -36.58 0.33 -7.51
CA GLY A 46 -36.96 0.59 -6.11
C GLY A 46 -35.95 1.40 -5.30
N ALA A 47 -34.82 1.83 -5.89
CA ALA A 47 -33.89 2.74 -5.22
C ALA A 47 -34.44 4.17 -5.13
N ASP A 48 -34.09 4.90 -4.07
CA ASP A 48 -34.31 6.35 -3.96
C ASP A 48 -33.37 7.07 -4.94
N VAL A 49 -33.90 7.66 -6.01
CA VAL A 49 -33.13 8.24 -7.12
C VAL A 49 -33.51 9.71 -7.31
N GLY A 50 -32.51 10.59 -7.28
CA GLY A 50 -32.66 12.03 -7.51
C GLY A 50 -31.67 12.60 -8.52
N GLY A 51 -31.91 13.85 -8.94
CA GLY A 51 -30.95 14.65 -9.70
C GLY A 51 -29.92 15.31 -8.78
N TYR A 52 -28.92 16.01 -9.34
CA TYR A 52 -27.92 16.73 -8.52
C TYR A 52 -28.54 17.81 -7.62
N ALA A 53 -29.67 18.40 -8.01
CA ALA A 53 -30.42 19.34 -7.19
C ALA A 53 -31.10 18.68 -5.97
N ASP A 54 -31.18 17.35 -5.94
CA ASP A 54 -31.85 16.58 -4.89
C ASP A 54 -30.88 15.95 -3.88
N ILE A 55 -29.57 16.27 -3.93
CA ILE A 55 -28.55 15.72 -3.01
C ILE A 55 -28.98 15.84 -1.53
N GLY A 56 -29.65 16.92 -1.12
CA GLY A 56 -30.14 17.07 0.26
C GLY A 56 -31.48 16.39 0.57
N LYS A 57 -32.22 15.95 -0.44
CA LYS A 57 -33.51 15.25 -0.28
C LYS A 57 -33.32 13.74 -0.28
N THR A 58 -32.46 13.24 -1.17
CA THR A 58 -32.12 11.82 -1.30
C THR A 58 -31.16 11.42 -0.18
N GLY A 59 -31.52 10.42 0.63
CA GLY A 59 -30.73 9.95 1.78
C GLY A 59 -30.82 10.78 3.06
N GLY A 60 -31.09 12.09 2.98
CA GLY A 60 -31.32 12.98 4.13
C GLY A 60 -30.07 13.49 4.85
N ALA A 61 -30.25 14.49 5.72
CA ALA A 61 -29.18 15.11 6.52
C ALA A 61 -28.45 14.08 7.39
N GLY A 62 -27.12 14.24 7.52
CA GLY A 62 -26.26 13.27 8.22
C GLY A 62 -25.87 12.02 7.43
N SER A 63 -26.19 11.95 6.12
CA SER A 63 -25.70 10.87 5.25
C SER A 63 -24.24 11.06 4.84
N THR A 64 -23.57 9.98 4.42
CA THR A 64 -22.25 10.04 3.77
C THR A 64 -22.40 9.98 2.24
N LEU A 65 -21.83 10.95 1.52
CA LEU A 65 -21.83 10.96 0.05
C LEU A 65 -20.63 10.19 -0.50
N LEU A 66 -20.87 9.19 -1.35
CA LEU A 66 -19.86 8.41 -2.07
C LEU A 66 -19.74 8.90 -3.53
N TYR A 67 -18.61 9.51 -3.87
CA TYR A 67 -18.38 10.04 -5.22
C TYR A 67 -17.64 9.04 -6.12
N LEU A 68 -18.41 8.32 -6.97
CA LEU A 68 -17.89 7.33 -7.92
C LEU A 68 -17.81 7.85 -9.37
N ALA A 69 -18.31 9.06 -9.65
CA ALA A 69 -18.29 9.62 -10.99
C ALA A 69 -16.84 9.93 -11.41
N THR A 70 -16.32 9.19 -12.40
CA THR A 70 -14.94 9.32 -12.86
C THR A 70 -14.84 8.96 -14.34
N ILE A 71 -13.95 9.65 -15.06
CA ILE A 71 -13.40 9.13 -16.31
C ILE A 71 -12.21 8.24 -15.94
N ASN A 72 -12.21 7.01 -16.45
CA ASN A 72 -11.19 6.01 -16.18
C ASN A 72 -10.04 6.08 -17.20
N ASN A 73 -8.94 5.42 -16.88
CA ASN A 73 -7.73 5.36 -17.71
C ASN A 73 -7.88 4.56 -19.02
N ASP A 74 -9.03 3.95 -19.27
CA ASP A 74 -9.35 3.22 -20.51
C ASP A 74 -9.98 4.12 -21.57
N LYS A 75 -10.30 5.37 -21.21
CA LYS A 75 -10.80 6.39 -22.13
C LYS A 75 -9.65 7.18 -22.72
N ASP A 76 -9.69 7.36 -24.03
CA ASP A 76 -8.83 8.30 -24.74
C ASP A 76 -9.39 9.70 -24.55
N ALA A 77 -8.79 10.43 -23.61
CA ALA A 77 -9.21 11.77 -23.20
C ALA A 77 -7.99 12.58 -22.78
N ASP A 78 -8.02 13.88 -23.03
CA ASP A 78 -6.97 14.80 -22.60
C ASP A 78 -7.09 15.15 -21.12
N TYR A 79 -6.09 15.87 -20.61
CA TYR A 79 -6.07 16.26 -19.20
C TYR A 79 -7.25 17.15 -18.80
N GLU A 80 -7.72 18.05 -19.68
CA GLU A 80 -8.83 18.94 -19.37
C GLU A 80 -10.16 18.19 -19.25
N ALA A 81 -10.41 17.21 -20.13
CA ALA A 81 -11.56 16.33 -20.01
C ALA A 81 -11.51 15.50 -18.71
N PHE A 82 -10.34 14.98 -18.35
CA PHE A 82 -10.15 14.29 -17.06
C PHE A 82 -10.37 15.23 -15.87
N LYS A 83 -9.83 16.45 -15.91
CA LYS A 83 -9.95 17.45 -14.86
C LYS A 83 -11.41 17.86 -14.64
N ALA A 84 -12.15 18.13 -15.70
CA ALA A 84 -13.55 18.55 -15.62
C ALA A 84 -14.42 17.56 -14.82
N VAL A 85 -14.19 16.25 -14.97
CA VAL A 85 -14.99 15.21 -14.27
C VAL A 85 -14.36 14.75 -12.97
N ASN A 86 -13.06 14.46 -12.96
CA ASN A 86 -12.40 13.87 -11.80
C ASN A 86 -12.08 14.89 -10.70
N VAL A 87 -12.03 16.18 -11.06
CA VAL A 87 -11.69 17.31 -10.16
C VAL A 87 -12.88 18.25 -10.03
N ASP A 88 -13.25 18.96 -11.11
CA ASP A 88 -14.15 20.11 -11.03
C ASP A 88 -15.57 19.67 -10.61
N LEU A 89 -16.11 18.60 -11.22
CA LEU A 89 -17.40 18.02 -10.81
C LEU A 89 -17.36 17.43 -9.40
N ALA A 90 -16.21 16.88 -8.96
CA ALA A 90 -16.06 16.33 -7.62
C ALA A 90 -16.13 17.41 -6.55
N LEU A 91 -15.43 18.55 -6.77
CA LEU A 91 -15.47 19.71 -5.90
C LEU A 91 -16.88 20.30 -5.81
N ALA A 92 -17.53 20.54 -6.95
CA ALA A 92 -18.90 21.05 -6.98
C ALA A 92 -19.87 20.12 -6.23
N THR A 93 -19.70 18.80 -6.35
CA THR A 93 -20.54 17.82 -5.65
C THR A 93 -20.28 17.82 -4.14
N ARG A 94 -19.02 17.95 -3.70
CA ARG A 94 -18.66 18.08 -2.27
C ARG A 94 -19.32 19.33 -1.67
N ASP A 95 -19.26 20.45 -2.38
CA ASP A 95 -19.79 21.71 -1.88
C ASP A 95 -21.33 21.68 -1.78
N HIS A 96 -22.01 21.03 -2.75
CA HIS A 96 -23.44 20.74 -2.63
C HIS A 96 -23.77 19.80 -1.46
N ALA A 97 -22.94 18.79 -1.20
CA ALA A 97 -23.13 17.88 -0.06
C ALA A 97 -22.99 18.62 1.28
N ALA A 98 -22.01 19.51 1.38
CA ALA A 98 -21.81 20.36 2.56
C ALA A 98 -23.02 21.29 2.78
N ALA A 99 -23.49 21.96 1.72
CA ALA A 99 -24.68 22.81 1.79
C ALA A 99 -25.96 22.04 2.16
N ALA A 100 -26.02 20.76 1.83
CA ALA A 100 -27.11 19.86 2.17
C ALA A 100 -27.05 19.30 3.61
N GLY A 101 -26.03 19.65 4.41
CA GLY A 101 -25.89 19.15 5.79
C GLY A 101 -25.54 17.66 5.87
N MET A 102 -24.82 17.13 4.87
CA MET A 102 -24.26 15.78 4.93
C MET A 102 -23.12 15.72 5.96
N GLU A 103 -22.90 14.53 6.52
CA GLU A 103 -21.85 14.32 7.52
C GLU A 103 -20.46 14.29 6.87
N ARG A 104 -20.37 13.57 5.74
CA ARG A 104 -19.08 13.19 5.15
C ARG A 104 -19.16 13.08 3.63
N PHE A 105 -18.08 13.45 2.95
CA PHE A 105 -17.86 13.24 1.53
C PHE A 105 -16.70 12.27 1.32
N VAL A 106 -16.93 11.18 0.59
CA VAL A 106 -15.91 10.16 0.28
C VAL A 106 -15.56 10.21 -1.20
N TYR A 107 -14.31 10.54 -1.48
CA TYR A 107 -13.75 10.52 -2.82
C TYR A 107 -12.95 9.25 -3.08
N PHE A 108 -13.26 8.54 -4.17
CA PHE A 108 -12.48 7.40 -4.62
C PHE A 108 -11.40 7.83 -5.63
N SER A 109 -10.16 7.87 -5.13
CA SER A 109 -8.97 8.04 -5.94
C SER A 109 -8.43 6.68 -6.41
N SER A 110 -7.37 6.71 -7.21
CA SER A 110 -6.71 5.51 -7.73
C SER A 110 -5.31 5.38 -7.20
N THR A 111 -4.83 4.14 -7.01
CA THR A 111 -3.41 3.90 -6.71
C THR A 111 -2.44 4.42 -7.77
N HIS A 112 -2.92 4.78 -8.97
CA HIS A 112 -2.11 5.51 -9.96
C HIS A 112 -1.68 6.91 -9.47
N ALA A 113 -2.49 7.55 -8.62
CA ALA A 113 -2.15 8.84 -8.01
C ALA A 113 -1.05 8.73 -6.95
N LEU A 114 -0.79 7.52 -6.45
CA LEU A 114 0.26 7.23 -5.47
C LEU A 114 1.65 7.05 -6.10
N ASP A 115 1.75 6.97 -7.43
CA ASP A 115 3.01 6.88 -8.16
C ASP A 115 3.35 8.24 -8.78
N GLU A 116 4.23 9.00 -8.14
CA GLU A 116 4.61 10.34 -8.56
C GLU A 116 5.25 10.37 -9.96
N THR A 117 5.88 9.26 -10.37
CA THR A 117 6.47 9.11 -11.70
C THR A 117 5.44 8.89 -12.80
N ASN A 118 4.17 8.62 -12.46
CA ASN A 118 3.11 8.43 -13.43
C ASN A 118 2.59 9.79 -13.93
N SER A 119 2.98 10.14 -15.15
CA SER A 119 2.63 11.39 -15.83
C SER A 119 1.35 11.32 -16.67
N SER A 120 0.64 10.18 -16.68
CA SER A 120 -0.62 10.05 -17.43
C SER A 120 -1.64 11.11 -17.01
N ALA A 121 -2.45 11.58 -17.96
CA ALA A 121 -3.50 12.57 -17.71
C ALA A 121 -4.47 12.10 -16.60
N TYR A 122 -4.84 10.81 -16.61
CA TYR A 122 -5.62 10.19 -15.56
C TYR A 122 -4.95 10.30 -14.18
N ALA A 123 -3.69 9.87 -14.03
CA ALA A 123 -2.98 9.92 -12.75
C ALA A 123 -2.81 11.36 -12.23
N ARG A 124 -2.50 12.30 -13.14
CA ARG A 124 -2.43 13.73 -12.81
C ARG A 124 -3.76 14.28 -12.31
N SER A 125 -4.87 13.96 -12.98
CA SER A 125 -6.20 14.44 -12.58
C SER A 125 -6.60 13.92 -11.19
N LYS A 126 -6.31 12.65 -10.89
CA LYS A 126 -6.56 12.07 -9.58
C LYS A 126 -5.69 12.68 -8.49
N ARG A 127 -4.42 13.01 -8.77
CA ARG A 127 -3.56 13.75 -7.82
C ARG A 127 -4.09 15.15 -7.55
N ALA A 128 -4.47 15.89 -8.60
CA ALA A 128 -5.05 17.22 -8.47
C ALA A 128 -6.36 17.21 -7.68
N ALA A 129 -7.22 16.20 -7.88
CA ALA A 129 -8.45 16.05 -7.10
C ALA A 129 -8.16 15.87 -5.61
N VAL A 130 -7.21 15.00 -5.25
CA VAL A 130 -6.82 14.74 -3.86
C VAL A 130 -6.30 16.02 -3.20
N GLU A 131 -5.42 16.74 -3.88
CA GLU A 131 -4.85 17.99 -3.40
C GLU A 131 -5.93 19.04 -3.11
N LEU A 132 -6.82 19.29 -4.08
CA LEU A 132 -7.86 20.31 -3.96
C LEU A 132 -8.99 19.91 -3.00
N LEU A 133 -9.36 18.63 -2.95
CA LEU A 133 -10.37 18.15 -2.01
C LEU A 133 -9.87 18.18 -0.56
N GLY A 134 -8.56 18.03 -0.34
CA GLY A 134 -7.94 18.14 0.97
C GLY A 134 -7.75 19.57 1.48
N GLN A 135 -7.90 20.58 0.62
CA GLN A 135 -7.78 22.00 0.99
C GLN A 135 -9.14 22.58 1.39
N ASN A 136 -9.20 23.25 2.56
CA ASN A 136 -10.36 24.03 3.04
C ASN A 136 -11.71 23.30 2.86
N ALA A 137 -11.76 22.02 3.23
CA ALA A 137 -12.95 21.19 3.02
C ALA A 137 -14.13 21.66 3.89
N PRO A 138 -15.28 22.04 3.29
CA PRO A 138 -16.45 22.53 4.04
C PRO A 138 -17.24 21.41 4.75
N ILE A 139 -16.82 20.16 4.59
CA ILE A 139 -17.40 18.92 5.11
C ILE A 139 -16.27 17.91 5.34
N ASP A 140 -16.41 16.97 6.29
CA ASP A 140 -15.43 15.89 6.48
C ASP A 140 -15.20 15.15 5.15
N THR A 141 -14.00 15.29 4.59
CA THR A 141 -13.67 14.79 3.26
C THR A 141 -12.65 13.68 3.39
N ARG A 142 -13.07 12.45 3.07
CA ARG A 142 -12.23 11.24 3.14
C ARG A 142 -11.82 10.78 1.75
N ILE A 143 -10.56 10.41 1.60
CA ILE A 143 -10.00 9.99 0.31
C ILE A 143 -9.61 8.52 0.37
N LEU A 144 -10.26 7.68 -0.44
CA LEU A 144 -9.94 6.26 -0.53
C LEU A 144 -9.16 5.96 -1.81
N TYR A 145 -7.98 5.36 -1.69
CA TYR A 145 -7.20 4.92 -2.84
C TYR A 145 -7.54 3.48 -3.20
N LEU A 146 -8.15 3.30 -4.37
CA LEU A 146 -8.50 1.98 -4.88
C LEU A 146 -7.51 1.51 -5.96
N PRO A 147 -6.98 0.28 -5.86
CA PRO A 147 -6.38 -0.40 -6.99
C PRO A 147 -7.49 -0.90 -7.94
N ALA A 148 -7.15 -1.79 -8.88
CA ALA A 148 -8.14 -2.35 -9.78
C ALA A 148 -9.25 -3.08 -8.99
N VAL A 149 -10.50 -2.62 -9.14
CA VAL A 149 -11.67 -3.25 -8.53
C VAL A 149 -12.00 -4.52 -9.31
N THR A 150 -11.93 -5.67 -8.65
CA THR A 150 -12.22 -6.97 -9.26
C THR A 150 -13.47 -7.57 -8.65
N GLY A 151 -14.21 -8.35 -9.46
CA GLY A 151 -15.30 -9.19 -8.98
C GLY A 151 -15.03 -10.64 -9.33
N GLU A 152 -16.07 -11.46 -9.22
CA GLU A 152 -16.03 -12.87 -9.62
C GLU A 152 -15.90 -13.03 -11.14
N THR A 153 -16.37 -12.05 -11.90
CA THR A 153 -16.29 -12.00 -13.36
C THR A 153 -15.34 -10.91 -13.85
N LEU A 154 -14.49 -11.28 -14.82
CA LEU A 154 -13.63 -10.35 -15.55
C LEU A 154 -14.47 -9.46 -16.47
N SER A 155 -13.97 -8.26 -16.73
CA SER A 155 -14.59 -7.31 -17.65
C SER A 155 -13.59 -6.82 -18.69
N GLY A 156 -14.08 -6.16 -19.74
CA GLY A 156 -13.25 -5.64 -20.83
C GLY A 156 -12.57 -6.75 -21.63
N ARG A 157 -11.32 -6.52 -22.05
CA ARG A 157 -10.54 -7.47 -22.88
C ARG A 157 -10.34 -8.84 -22.22
N LEU A 158 -10.38 -8.90 -20.88
CA LEU A 158 -10.22 -10.14 -20.12
C LEU A 158 -11.54 -10.90 -19.95
N ALA A 159 -12.68 -10.36 -20.39
CA ALA A 159 -13.97 -11.04 -20.28
C ALA A 159 -14.02 -12.37 -21.07
N VAL A 160 -13.16 -12.54 -22.08
CA VAL A 160 -13.02 -13.80 -22.84
C VAL A 160 -12.63 -14.96 -21.91
N LEU A 161 -11.83 -14.68 -20.87
CA LEU A 161 -11.39 -15.70 -19.92
C LEU A 161 -12.52 -16.20 -19.01
N ASN A 162 -13.65 -15.49 -18.93
CA ASN A 162 -14.84 -15.97 -18.21
C ASN A 162 -15.50 -17.17 -18.90
N ARG A 163 -15.16 -17.44 -20.19
CA ARG A 163 -15.68 -18.61 -20.93
C ARG A 163 -14.98 -19.91 -20.57
N LEU A 164 -13.86 -19.83 -19.85
CA LEU A 164 -13.12 -21.02 -19.42
C LEU A 164 -13.84 -21.73 -18.26
N PRO A 165 -13.77 -23.07 -18.18
CA PRO A 165 -14.32 -23.82 -17.06
C PRO A 165 -13.79 -23.31 -15.72
N GLY A 166 -14.64 -23.35 -14.67
CA GLY A 166 -14.32 -22.83 -13.33
C GLY A 166 -13.04 -23.40 -12.71
N LEU A 167 -12.69 -24.64 -13.06
CA LEU A 167 -11.45 -25.31 -12.64
C LEU A 167 -10.19 -24.64 -13.19
N VAL A 168 -10.27 -23.90 -14.29
CA VAL A 168 -9.15 -23.22 -14.95
C VAL A 168 -9.19 -21.71 -14.71
N SER A 169 -10.37 -21.09 -14.85
CA SER A 169 -10.52 -19.64 -14.74
C SER A 169 -10.21 -19.12 -13.34
N ARG A 170 -10.59 -19.85 -12.28
CA ARG A 170 -10.35 -19.43 -10.88
C ARG A 170 -8.85 -19.41 -10.52
N PRO A 171 -8.05 -20.47 -10.76
CA PRO A 171 -6.61 -20.41 -10.57
C PRO A 171 -5.93 -19.30 -11.38
N LEU A 172 -6.29 -19.17 -12.66
CA LEU A 172 -5.73 -18.15 -13.54
C LEU A 172 -6.00 -16.73 -13.02
N LEU A 173 -7.22 -16.49 -12.56
CA LEU A 173 -7.61 -15.24 -11.93
C LEU A 173 -6.79 -14.93 -10.68
N SER A 174 -6.57 -15.92 -9.82
CA SER A 174 -5.74 -15.75 -8.62
C SER A 174 -4.29 -15.44 -8.97
N VAL A 175 -3.72 -16.05 -10.02
CA VAL A 175 -2.39 -15.70 -10.54
C VAL A 175 -2.36 -14.26 -11.05
N LEU A 176 -3.34 -13.83 -11.85
CA LEU A 176 -3.40 -12.45 -12.35
C LEU A 176 -3.54 -11.43 -11.21
N LYS A 177 -4.33 -11.75 -10.17
CA LYS A 177 -4.47 -10.94 -8.95
C LYS A 177 -3.20 -10.92 -8.11
N ALA A 178 -2.28 -11.87 -8.24
CA ALA A 178 -0.98 -11.84 -7.57
C ALA A 178 -0.01 -10.82 -8.19
N LEU A 179 -0.18 -10.51 -9.48
CA LEU A 179 0.74 -9.63 -10.22
C LEU A 179 0.59 -8.15 -9.85
N LYS A 180 -0.64 -7.69 -9.60
CA LYS A 180 -0.96 -6.29 -9.28
C LYS A 180 -1.92 -6.24 -8.09
N PRO A 181 -1.87 -5.17 -7.27
CA PRO A 181 -2.85 -5.00 -6.20
C PRO A 181 -4.25 -4.92 -6.81
N THR A 182 -5.22 -5.51 -6.12
CA THR A 182 -6.64 -5.49 -6.47
C THR A 182 -7.48 -5.26 -5.23
N VAL A 183 -8.73 -4.88 -5.41
CA VAL A 183 -9.70 -4.75 -4.32
C VAL A 183 -11.01 -5.41 -4.72
N THR A 184 -11.71 -6.03 -3.76
CA THR A 184 -13.05 -6.60 -3.96
C THR A 184 -14.12 -5.68 -3.39
N ILE A 185 -15.36 -5.85 -3.86
CA ILE A 185 -16.50 -5.07 -3.33
C ILE A 185 -16.70 -5.31 -1.83
N PRO A 186 -16.64 -6.54 -1.29
CA PRO A 186 -16.73 -6.75 0.15
C PRO A 186 -15.65 -6.01 0.95
N ASP A 187 -14.42 -5.92 0.44
CA ASP A 187 -13.35 -5.15 1.11
C ASP A 187 -13.68 -3.65 1.12
N ILE A 188 -14.25 -3.10 0.04
CA ILE A 188 -14.70 -1.71 -0.03
C ILE A 188 -15.85 -1.46 0.95
N VAL A 189 -16.86 -2.33 0.98
CA VAL A 189 -18.00 -2.22 1.91
C VAL A 189 -17.53 -2.25 3.36
N THR A 190 -16.64 -3.19 3.68
CA THR A 190 -16.05 -3.31 5.03
C THR A 190 -15.33 -2.02 5.43
N GLU A 191 -14.54 -1.44 4.53
CA GLU A 191 -13.87 -0.17 4.81
C GLU A 191 -14.87 0.96 4.98
N LEU A 192 -15.88 1.10 4.12
CA LEU A 192 -16.90 2.15 4.20
C LEU A 192 -17.74 2.10 5.48
N ILE A 193 -18.08 0.90 5.95
CA ILE A 193 -18.80 0.71 7.22
C ILE A 193 -17.90 1.02 8.40
N ALA A 194 -16.59 0.76 8.27
CA ALA A 194 -15.62 0.98 9.33
C ALA A 194 -14.93 2.35 9.26
N LEU A 195 -15.30 3.21 8.30
CA LEU A 195 -14.87 4.61 8.24
C LEU A 195 -15.30 5.29 9.53
N ASP A 196 -14.33 5.63 10.36
CA ASP A 196 -14.48 6.28 11.66
C ASP A 196 -13.45 7.41 11.77
N ASP A 197 -13.69 8.37 12.65
CA ASP A 197 -12.94 9.63 12.66
C ASP A 197 -11.45 9.50 12.99
N THR A 198 -11.06 8.35 13.56
CA THR A 198 -9.72 8.04 14.06
C THR A 198 -8.76 7.40 13.04
N ARG A 199 -9.20 7.13 11.82
CA ARG A 199 -8.37 6.49 10.78
C ARG A 199 -7.57 7.50 9.95
N ASP A 200 -6.46 7.01 9.39
CA ASP A 200 -5.58 7.71 8.44
C ASP A 200 -6.40 8.50 7.39
N ASP A 201 -5.97 9.71 7.04
CA ASP A 201 -6.78 10.62 6.20
C ASP A 201 -7.00 10.11 4.76
N ALA A 202 -6.17 9.14 4.34
CA ALA A 202 -6.04 8.72 2.94
C ALA A 202 -5.72 7.21 2.78
N PRO A 203 -6.55 6.28 3.28
CA PRO A 203 -6.18 4.87 3.30
C PRO A 203 -6.23 4.23 1.91
N VAL A 204 -5.30 3.29 1.68
CA VAL A 204 -5.34 2.40 0.53
C VAL A 204 -6.21 1.20 0.87
N VAL A 205 -7.27 0.98 0.10
CA VAL A 205 -8.19 -0.14 0.28
C VAL A 205 -7.86 -1.22 -0.74
N SER A 206 -7.41 -2.37 -0.27
CA SER A 206 -7.02 -3.49 -1.12
C SER A 206 -7.34 -4.82 -0.48
N THR A 207 -7.48 -5.84 -1.32
CA THR A 207 -7.61 -7.22 -0.90
C THR A 207 -6.26 -7.72 -0.41
N ASP A 208 -6.26 -8.33 0.77
CA ASP A 208 -5.05 -8.88 1.36
C ASP A 208 -4.50 -10.05 0.52
N GLN A 209 -3.28 -9.88 0.00
CA GLN A 209 -2.60 -10.90 -0.79
C GLN A 209 -2.21 -12.15 0.02
N GLU A 210 -2.19 -12.13 1.35
CA GLU A 210 -2.03 -13.37 2.15
C GLU A 210 -3.19 -14.36 1.86
N ARG A 211 -4.36 -13.86 1.44
CA ARG A 211 -5.51 -14.71 1.07
C ARG A 211 -5.34 -15.37 -0.30
N ASN A 212 -4.33 -14.97 -1.08
CA ASN A 212 -4.06 -15.49 -2.40
C ASN A 212 -2.91 -16.52 -2.36
N PRO A 213 -3.19 -17.83 -2.42
CA PRO A 213 -2.15 -18.86 -2.29
C PRO A 213 -1.10 -18.78 -3.40
N PHE A 214 -1.47 -18.33 -4.60
CA PHE A 214 -0.53 -18.14 -5.70
C PHE A 214 0.45 -17.00 -5.42
N PHE A 215 -0.02 -15.89 -4.84
CA PHE A 215 0.88 -14.82 -4.41
C PHE A 215 1.85 -15.33 -3.34
N VAL A 216 1.35 -15.99 -2.30
CA VAL A 216 2.18 -16.49 -1.19
C VAL A 216 3.23 -17.48 -1.71
N GLY A 217 2.82 -18.44 -2.55
CA GLY A 217 3.72 -19.43 -3.14
C GLY A 217 4.75 -18.83 -4.09
N LEU A 218 4.34 -17.96 -5.00
CA LEU A 218 5.25 -17.31 -5.96
C LEU A 218 6.19 -16.32 -5.28
N LYS A 219 5.74 -15.58 -4.27
CA LYS A 219 6.59 -14.69 -3.47
C LYS A 219 7.64 -15.49 -2.71
N TRP A 220 7.25 -16.60 -2.07
CA TRP A 220 8.20 -17.50 -1.42
C TRP A 220 9.22 -18.08 -2.41
N LEU A 221 8.76 -18.52 -3.58
CA LEU A 221 9.65 -19.07 -4.62
C LEU A 221 10.65 -18.01 -5.12
N MET A 222 10.18 -16.78 -5.35
CA MET A 222 11.02 -15.64 -5.73
C MET A 222 12.08 -15.35 -4.66
N ASP A 223 11.69 -15.32 -3.38
CA ASP A 223 12.60 -15.12 -2.26
C ASP A 223 13.65 -16.23 -2.18
N PHE A 224 13.22 -17.49 -2.26
CA PHE A 224 14.09 -18.67 -2.18
C PHE A 224 15.08 -18.74 -3.35
N VAL A 225 14.59 -18.61 -4.59
CA VAL A 225 15.44 -18.65 -5.80
C VAL A 225 16.46 -17.51 -5.78
N SER A 226 16.07 -16.31 -5.35
CA SER A 226 17.00 -15.19 -5.26
C SER A 226 18.05 -15.39 -4.17
N ALA A 227 17.66 -15.88 -2.99
CA ALA A 227 18.61 -16.19 -1.92
C ALA A 227 19.59 -17.29 -2.32
N LEU A 228 19.11 -18.33 -3.00
CA LEU A 228 19.95 -19.40 -3.54
C LEU A 228 20.90 -18.87 -4.62
N ALA A 229 20.42 -18.03 -5.55
CA ALA A 229 21.25 -17.41 -6.56
C ALA A 229 22.33 -16.51 -5.95
N ILE A 230 22.00 -15.68 -4.96
CA ILE A 230 22.98 -14.85 -4.24
C ILE A 230 24.03 -15.75 -3.57
N LEU A 231 23.62 -16.84 -2.92
CA LEU A 231 24.56 -17.75 -2.27
C LEU A 231 25.48 -18.41 -3.29
N LEU A 232 24.94 -18.96 -4.39
CA LEU A 232 25.74 -19.65 -5.42
C LEU A 232 26.67 -18.71 -6.20
N LEU A 233 26.26 -17.46 -6.45
CA LEU A 233 27.04 -16.51 -7.23
C LEU A 233 28.03 -15.71 -6.38
N LEU A 234 27.70 -15.42 -5.11
CA LEU A 234 28.46 -14.51 -4.25
C LEU A 234 29.08 -15.18 -3.02
N TRP A 235 29.07 -16.51 -2.89
CA TRP A 235 29.70 -17.20 -1.75
C TRP A 235 31.18 -16.82 -1.58
N TRP A 236 31.94 -16.76 -2.68
CA TRP A 236 33.37 -16.44 -2.65
C TRP A 236 33.61 -15.02 -2.14
N LEU A 237 32.77 -14.07 -2.55
CA LEU A 237 32.80 -12.69 -2.07
C LEU A 237 32.47 -12.62 -0.58
N MET A 238 31.47 -13.38 -0.12
CA MET A 238 31.10 -13.44 1.29
C MET A 238 32.25 -13.96 2.17
N ILE A 239 32.96 -15.00 1.72
CA ILE A 239 34.15 -15.52 2.40
C ILE A 239 35.27 -14.46 2.40
N ALA A 240 35.54 -13.83 1.25
CA ALA A 240 36.57 -12.80 1.15
C ALA A 240 36.30 -11.63 2.11
N VAL A 241 35.08 -11.09 2.12
CA VAL A 241 34.66 -10.01 3.03
C VAL A 241 34.80 -10.45 4.49
N TRP A 242 34.38 -11.68 4.82
CA TRP A 242 34.53 -12.22 6.17
C TRP A 242 35.99 -12.28 6.62
N VAL A 243 36.90 -12.76 5.76
CA VAL A 243 38.35 -12.82 6.06
C VAL A 243 38.91 -11.42 6.29
N VAL A 244 38.60 -10.46 5.41
CA VAL A 244 39.11 -9.08 5.55
C VAL A 244 38.61 -8.44 6.85
N ILE A 245 37.35 -8.64 7.23
CA ILE A 245 36.81 -8.15 8.50
C ILE A 245 37.55 -8.75 9.70
N LYS A 246 37.89 -10.04 9.65
CA LYS A 246 38.61 -10.76 10.71
C LYS A 246 40.06 -10.30 10.86
N VAL A 247 40.70 -9.94 9.75
CA VAL A 247 42.08 -9.42 9.74
C VAL A 247 42.13 -7.97 10.24
N GLN A 248 41.17 -7.13 9.85
CA GLN A 248 41.20 -5.70 10.19
C GLN A 248 40.79 -5.37 11.62
N SER A 249 39.94 -6.18 12.27
CA SER A 249 39.52 -5.92 13.65
C SER A 249 39.22 -7.19 14.45
N PRO A 250 39.52 -7.20 15.77
CA PRO A 250 39.24 -8.36 16.63
C PRO A 250 37.74 -8.63 16.73
N GLY A 251 37.35 -9.89 16.93
CA GLY A 251 35.96 -10.36 17.12
C GLY A 251 35.34 -11.14 15.94
N PRO A 252 34.00 -11.27 15.87
CA PRO A 252 33.31 -12.05 14.84
C PRO A 252 33.14 -11.30 13.51
N GLY A 253 33.33 -12.00 12.38
CA GLY A 253 33.12 -11.41 11.05
C GLY A 253 31.65 -11.20 10.69
N ILE A 254 30.76 -11.99 11.29
CA ILE A 254 29.30 -11.85 11.19
C ILE A 254 28.79 -11.22 12.48
N PHE A 255 28.05 -10.13 12.34
CA PHE A 255 27.27 -9.51 13.39
C PHE A 255 25.86 -10.12 13.41
N SER A 256 25.39 -10.46 14.61
CA SER A 256 24.07 -11.03 14.85
C SER A 256 23.30 -10.17 15.83
N GLN A 257 22.06 -9.82 15.49
CA GLN A 257 21.24 -8.96 16.35
C GLN A 257 19.78 -9.43 16.34
N THR A 258 19.17 -9.50 17.52
CA THR A 258 17.74 -9.81 17.65
C THR A 258 16.89 -8.70 17.06
N ARG A 259 15.94 -9.07 16.22
CA ARG A 259 14.99 -8.18 15.55
C ARG A 259 13.57 -8.73 15.65
N ILE A 260 12.58 -7.87 15.49
CA ILE A 260 11.16 -8.25 15.46
C ILE A 260 10.77 -8.66 14.04
N GLY A 261 10.22 -9.86 13.90
CA GLY A 261 9.73 -10.44 12.65
C GLY A 261 8.21 -10.54 12.61
N ARG A 262 7.73 -11.48 11.78
CA ARG A 262 6.29 -11.72 11.56
C ARG A 262 5.60 -12.08 12.89
N HIS A 263 4.42 -11.53 13.10
CA HIS A 263 3.59 -11.64 14.31
C HIS A 263 4.30 -11.20 15.59
N GLY A 264 5.26 -10.27 15.48
CA GLY A 264 6.03 -9.80 16.63
C GLY A 264 7.09 -10.80 17.11
N LYS A 265 7.30 -11.93 16.43
CA LYS A 265 8.24 -12.96 16.88
C LYS A 265 9.69 -12.50 16.69
N PRO A 266 10.54 -12.58 17.73
CA PRO A 266 11.95 -12.23 17.60
C PRO A 266 12.70 -13.25 16.74
N PHE A 267 13.67 -12.77 15.96
CA PHE A 267 14.61 -13.61 15.21
C PHE A 267 16.00 -12.98 15.16
N THR A 268 17.02 -13.79 14.91
CA THR A 268 18.42 -13.32 14.81
C THR A 268 18.71 -12.86 13.38
N CYS A 269 18.90 -11.56 13.17
CA CYS A 269 19.28 -10.99 11.88
C CYS A 269 20.80 -11.00 11.72
N TYR A 270 21.29 -11.52 10.59
CA TYR A 270 22.72 -11.62 10.29
C TYR A 270 23.19 -10.51 9.35
N LYS A 271 24.32 -9.88 9.66
CA LYS A 271 25.01 -8.92 8.79
C LYS A 271 26.51 -9.11 8.87
N PHE A 272 27.27 -8.58 7.92
CA PHE A 272 28.70 -8.42 8.15
C PHE A 272 28.93 -7.34 9.19
N ARG A 273 29.94 -7.54 10.03
CA ARG A 273 30.33 -6.54 11.01
C ARG A 273 30.96 -5.33 10.32
N THR A 274 30.32 -4.17 10.47
CA THR A 274 30.78 -2.90 9.90
C THR A 274 31.26 -1.90 10.96
N MET A 275 31.12 -2.25 12.24
CA MET A 275 31.49 -1.40 13.38
C MET A 275 32.53 -2.09 14.26
N TYR A 276 33.31 -1.29 14.99
CA TYR A 276 34.22 -1.81 16.04
C TYR A 276 33.43 -2.49 17.15
N THR A 277 34.06 -3.44 17.86
CA THR A 277 33.41 -4.19 18.95
C THR A 277 33.01 -3.33 20.15
N SER A 278 33.59 -2.14 20.28
CA SER A 278 33.23 -1.13 21.28
C SER A 278 31.96 -0.35 20.96
N ALA A 279 31.35 -0.56 19.78
CA ALA A 279 30.17 0.19 19.37
C ALA A 279 28.91 -0.21 20.19
N PRO A 280 28.08 0.76 20.60
CA PRO A 280 26.85 0.49 21.34
C PRO A 280 25.82 -0.28 20.49
N ASN A 281 25.09 -1.21 21.11
CA ASN A 281 24.07 -2.03 20.46
C ASN A 281 22.71 -1.30 20.38
N VAL A 282 22.70 -0.16 19.70
CA VAL A 282 21.56 0.76 19.59
C VAL A 282 21.09 0.87 18.14
N ALA A 283 20.02 1.63 17.88
CA ALA A 283 19.54 1.86 16.52
C ALA A 283 20.62 2.55 15.66
N THR A 284 20.70 2.23 14.37
CA THR A 284 21.75 2.73 13.46
C THR A 284 21.92 4.26 13.48
N HIS A 285 20.82 5.00 13.65
CA HIS A 285 20.81 6.47 13.68
C HIS A 285 21.31 7.07 15.02
N GLN A 286 21.57 6.23 16.02
CA GLN A 286 22.05 6.60 17.35
C GLN A 286 23.54 6.28 17.56
N VAL A 287 24.20 5.66 16.57
CA VAL A 287 25.62 5.28 16.66
C VAL A 287 26.49 6.42 16.12
N PRO A 288 27.60 6.80 16.79
CA PRO A 288 28.53 7.82 16.27
C PRO A 288 29.27 7.31 15.03
N ILE A 289 29.65 8.22 14.12
CA ILE A 289 30.34 7.87 12.87
C ILE A 289 31.68 7.16 13.15
N SER A 290 32.37 7.56 14.21
CA SER A 290 33.65 6.98 14.66
C SER A 290 33.57 5.49 15.00
N ALA A 291 32.37 4.94 15.22
CA ALA A 291 32.18 3.52 15.50
C ALA A 291 32.31 2.62 14.26
N VAL A 292 32.27 3.20 13.04
CA VAL A 292 32.29 2.45 11.77
C VAL A 292 33.71 2.29 11.24
N THR A 293 34.09 1.08 10.84
CA THR A 293 35.42 0.85 10.24
C THR A 293 35.49 1.41 8.81
N PRO A 294 36.68 1.72 8.26
CA PRO A 294 36.81 2.20 6.88
C PRO A 294 36.19 1.24 5.86
N LEU A 295 36.45 -0.06 6.00
CA LEU A 295 35.79 -1.10 5.21
C LEU A 295 34.28 -1.14 5.47
N GLY A 296 33.86 -1.01 6.73
CA GLY A 296 32.45 -0.98 7.12
C GLY A 296 31.66 0.14 6.43
N SER A 297 32.27 1.30 6.25
CA SER A 297 31.69 2.41 5.49
C SER A 297 31.44 2.03 4.03
N PHE A 298 32.41 1.38 3.38
CA PHE A 298 32.25 0.85 2.03
C PHE A 298 31.15 -0.22 1.95
N LEU A 299 31.16 -1.20 2.87
CA LEU A 299 30.19 -2.30 2.90
C LEU A 299 28.76 -1.79 3.07
N ARG A 300 28.53 -0.79 3.94
CA ARG A 300 27.21 -0.16 4.13
C ARG A 300 26.77 0.62 2.90
N LYS A 301 27.68 1.32 2.22
CA LYS A 301 27.39 2.08 1.00
C LYS A 301 27.01 1.17 -0.16
N SER A 302 27.68 0.01 -0.28
CA SER A 302 27.42 -0.99 -1.31
C SER A 302 26.33 -2.00 -0.94
N LYS A 303 25.80 -1.97 0.29
CA LYS A 303 24.87 -2.96 0.87
C LYS A 303 25.41 -4.38 0.93
N VAL A 304 26.71 -4.56 0.75
CA VAL A 304 27.37 -5.87 0.87
C VAL A 304 27.29 -6.37 2.30
N ASP A 305 27.19 -5.47 3.29
CA ASP A 305 27.00 -5.84 4.69
C ASP A 305 25.71 -6.63 4.96
N GLU A 306 24.72 -6.55 4.07
CA GLU A 306 23.44 -7.24 4.20
C GLU A 306 23.43 -8.64 3.57
N LEU A 307 24.49 -9.04 2.84
CA LEU A 307 24.54 -10.37 2.20
C LEU A 307 24.29 -11.54 3.15
N PRO A 308 24.77 -11.56 4.42
CA PRO A 308 24.44 -12.66 5.35
C PRO A 308 22.94 -12.83 5.64
N GLN A 309 22.09 -11.84 5.34
CA GLN A 309 20.64 -11.96 5.50
C GLN A 309 20.01 -13.01 4.56
N VAL A 310 20.73 -13.50 3.53
CA VAL A 310 20.25 -14.63 2.72
C VAL A 310 19.93 -15.86 3.57
N PHE A 311 20.69 -16.09 4.65
CA PHE A 311 20.40 -17.17 5.59
C PHE A 311 19.07 -16.97 6.32
N ASN A 312 18.68 -15.71 6.60
CA ASN A 312 17.37 -15.39 7.17
C ASN A 312 16.23 -15.60 6.18
N ILE A 313 16.46 -15.36 4.88
CA ILE A 313 15.49 -15.66 3.83
C ILE A 313 15.31 -17.17 3.68
N LEU A 314 16.41 -17.93 3.60
CA LEU A 314 16.37 -19.40 3.52
C LEU A 314 15.71 -20.03 4.76
N ALA A 315 15.93 -19.45 5.95
CA ALA A 315 15.25 -19.84 7.19
C ALA A 315 13.79 -19.36 7.27
N ASN A 316 13.25 -18.75 6.21
CA ASN A 316 11.87 -18.27 6.12
C ASN A 316 11.50 -17.18 7.15
N GLN A 317 12.50 -16.49 7.72
CA GLN A 317 12.33 -15.42 8.72
C GLN A 317 12.18 -14.04 8.07
N MET A 318 12.78 -13.85 6.90
CA MET A 318 12.75 -12.61 6.10
C MET A 318 12.27 -12.89 4.67
N SER A 319 11.93 -11.82 3.96
CA SER A 319 11.67 -11.79 2.52
C SER A 319 12.68 -10.84 1.85
N LEU A 320 12.81 -10.86 0.52
CA LEU A 320 13.56 -9.82 -0.18
C LEU A 320 12.91 -8.45 0.01
N VAL A 321 11.59 -8.41 -0.10
CA VAL A 321 10.78 -7.19 -0.02
C VAL A 321 9.78 -7.27 1.13
N GLY A 322 9.83 -6.29 2.01
CA GLY A 322 9.00 -6.17 3.20
C GLY A 322 9.42 -5.00 4.09
N PRO A 323 8.69 -4.73 5.19
CA PRO A 323 9.08 -3.72 6.18
C PRO A 323 10.46 -4.02 6.77
N ARG A 324 11.29 -3.01 6.99
CA ARG A 324 12.60 -3.20 7.61
C ARG A 324 12.44 -3.73 9.05
N PRO A 325 13.16 -4.79 9.47
CA PRO A 325 13.02 -5.36 10.80
C PRO A 325 13.48 -4.37 11.89
N CYS A 326 12.63 -4.12 12.90
CA CYS A 326 12.94 -3.21 14.01
C CYS A 326 13.64 -3.93 15.18
N LEU A 327 14.30 -3.15 16.04
CA LEU A 327 14.83 -3.65 17.32
C LEU A 327 13.69 -3.90 18.31
N PRO A 328 13.84 -4.86 19.24
CA PRO A 328 12.92 -5.02 20.36
C PRO A 328 12.76 -3.75 21.22
N SER A 329 13.79 -2.91 21.28
CA SER A 329 13.76 -1.64 22.01
C SER A 329 12.91 -0.54 21.35
N GLN A 330 12.52 -0.70 20.08
CA GLN A 330 11.70 0.28 19.35
C GLN A 330 10.20 0.03 19.61
N THR A 331 9.77 0.12 20.87
CA THR A 331 8.41 -0.22 21.32
C THR A 331 7.33 0.59 20.63
N GLU A 332 7.55 1.89 20.41
CA GLU A 332 6.63 2.76 19.69
C GLU A 332 6.40 2.30 18.24
N LEU A 333 7.48 2.03 17.50
CA LEU A 333 7.39 1.52 16.12
C LEU A 333 6.69 0.15 16.06
N ILE A 334 6.93 -0.70 17.05
CA ILE A 334 6.27 -2.01 17.15
C ILE A 334 4.76 -1.81 17.36
N ALA A 335 4.35 -0.91 18.27
CA ALA A 335 2.95 -0.61 18.55
C ALA A 335 2.24 -0.03 17.31
N GLU A 336 2.86 0.94 16.63
CA GLU A 336 2.33 1.53 15.39
C GLU A 336 2.16 0.50 14.28
N ARG A 337 3.17 -0.37 14.09
CA ARG A 337 3.09 -1.46 13.10
C ARG A 337 2.05 -2.51 13.46
N GLN A 338 1.87 -2.81 14.74
CA GLN A 338 0.85 -3.75 15.21
C GLN A 338 -0.56 -3.19 14.96
N ALA A 339 -0.81 -1.93 15.32
CA ALA A 339 -2.09 -1.25 15.10
C ALA A 339 -2.46 -1.20 13.61
N ARG A 340 -1.45 -1.10 12.73
CA ARG A 340 -1.62 -1.05 11.27
C ARG A 340 -1.57 -2.41 10.58
N ASN A 341 -1.51 -3.50 11.35
CA ASN A 341 -1.38 -4.88 10.88
C ASN A 341 -0.12 -5.16 10.04
N VAL A 342 0.90 -4.30 10.10
CA VAL A 342 2.17 -4.45 9.37
C VAL A 342 2.93 -5.69 9.83
N LEU A 343 2.85 -6.06 11.11
CA LEU A 343 3.51 -7.26 11.64
C LEU A 343 2.87 -8.57 11.15
N SER A 344 1.77 -8.55 10.37
CA SER A 344 1.21 -9.76 9.76
C SER A 344 2.10 -10.37 8.67
N ILE A 345 3.05 -9.60 8.12
CA ILE A 345 3.93 -10.01 7.02
C ILE A 345 5.39 -10.12 7.49
N LYS A 346 6.21 -10.84 6.72
CA LYS A 346 7.64 -10.96 7.02
C LYS A 346 8.35 -9.62 6.79
N PRO A 347 9.36 -9.29 7.61
CA PRO A 347 10.25 -8.18 7.31
C PRO A 347 11.07 -8.44 6.03
N GLY A 348 11.57 -7.37 5.43
CA GLY A 348 12.34 -7.39 4.18
C GLY A 348 13.76 -6.88 4.30
N ILE A 349 14.61 -7.23 3.33
CA ILE A 349 15.91 -6.56 3.11
C ILE A 349 15.67 -5.14 2.57
N THR A 350 14.78 -5.02 1.58
CA THR A 350 14.29 -3.75 1.06
C THR A 350 12.77 -3.63 1.26
N GLY A 351 12.24 -2.42 1.11
CA GLY A 351 10.83 -2.13 1.27
C GLY A 351 10.47 -0.75 0.73
N LEU A 352 9.17 -0.49 0.66
CA LEU A 352 8.66 0.78 0.12
C LEU A 352 9.19 1.99 0.91
N ALA A 353 9.15 1.93 2.24
CA ALA A 353 9.68 2.99 3.10
C ALA A 353 11.16 3.26 2.82
N GLN A 354 11.96 2.19 2.75
CA GLN A 354 13.39 2.29 2.44
C GLN A 354 13.61 2.98 1.09
N VAL A 355 12.95 2.53 0.02
CA VAL A 355 13.12 3.11 -1.33
C VAL A 355 12.74 4.59 -1.42
N ASN A 356 11.84 5.05 -0.54
CA ASN A 356 11.43 6.46 -0.42
C ASN A 356 12.19 7.22 0.68
N ASP A 357 13.34 6.70 1.10
CA ASP A 357 14.24 7.28 2.11
C ASP A 357 13.54 7.67 3.43
N ILE A 358 12.52 6.90 3.81
CA ILE A 358 11.86 6.99 5.12
C ILE A 358 12.64 6.14 6.12
N ASP A 359 13.18 6.78 7.14
CA ASP A 359 14.00 6.14 8.17
C ASP A 359 13.18 5.79 9.43
N MET A 360 13.86 5.22 10.43
CA MET A 360 13.26 4.83 11.71
C MET A 360 13.16 5.96 12.74
N SER A 361 13.48 7.21 12.38
CA SER A 361 13.44 8.35 13.31
C SER A 361 12.02 8.88 13.54
N ASP A 362 11.09 8.58 12.63
CA ASP A 362 9.67 8.87 12.74
C ASP A 362 8.87 7.55 12.66
N PRO A 363 8.60 6.90 13.82
CA PRO A 363 7.94 5.61 13.89
C PRO A 363 6.55 5.60 13.23
N VAL A 364 5.77 6.66 13.42
CA VAL A 364 4.41 6.79 12.90
C VAL A 364 4.45 6.87 11.37
N ARG A 365 5.28 7.77 10.81
CA ARG A 365 5.43 7.90 9.36
C ARG A 365 5.97 6.61 8.74
N LEU A 366 6.97 5.98 9.35
CA LEU A 366 7.49 4.70 8.87
C LEU A 366 6.38 3.63 8.83
N ALA A 367 5.61 3.49 9.91
CA ALA A 367 4.53 2.51 9.98
C ALA A 367 3.41 2.79 8.95
N LYS A 368 3.09 4.06 8.65
CA LYS A 368 2.18 4.45 7.55
C LYS A 368 2.69 3.97 6.19
N TRP A 369 3.97 4.17 5.90
CA TRP A 369 4.59 3.73 4.64
C TRP A 369 4.69 2.20 4.55
N ASP A 370 4.98 1.51 5.65
CA ASP A 370 4.96 0.05 5.71
C ASP A 370 3.54 -0.51 5.52
N GLN A 371 2.52 0.16 6.06
CA GLN A 371 1.11 -0.20 5.82
C GLN A 371 0.72 0.03 4.36
N ARG A 372 1.19 1.11 3.74
CA ARG A 372 1.00 1.35 2.30
C ARG A 372 1.64 0.24 1.46
N TYR A 373 2.82 -0.25 1.83
CA TYR A 373 3.39 -1.44 1.21
C TYR A 373 2.48 -2.66 1.41
N LEU A 374 2.04 -2.94 2.64
CA LEU A 374 1.14 -4.05 2.95
C LEU A 374 -0.10 -4.04 2.06
N LYS A 375 -0.68 -2.87 1.80
CA LYS A 375 -1.86 -2.69 0.96
C LYS A 375 -1.55 -2.77 -0.54
N LEU A 376 -0.37 -2.36 -1.00
CA LEU A 376 -0.03 -2.31 -2.43
C LEU A 376 0.77 -3.52 -2.94
N ARG A 377 1.22 -4.39 -2.04
CA ARG A 377 2.08 -5.52 -2.37
C ARG A 377 1.50 -6.40 -3.48
N SER A 378 2.37 -6.76 -4.41
CA SER A 378 2.12 -7.66 -5.53
C SER A 378 3.47 -8.08 -6.11
N LEU A 379 3.51 -9.12 -6.93
CA LEU A 379 4.78 -9.61 -7.48
C LEU A 379 5.48 -8.53 -8.35
N LEU A 380 4.73 -7.81 -9.19
CA LEU A 380 5.32 -6.74 -10.01
C LEU A 380 5.77 -5.54 -9.16
N PHE A 381 5.07 -5.27 -8.06
CA PHE A 381 5.46 -4.20 -7.16
C PHE A 381 6.74 -4.55 -6.39
N ASP A 382 6.87 -5.80 -5.94
CA ASP A 382 8.11 -6.29 -5.33
C ASP A 382 9.28 -6.22 -6.31
N ILE A 383 9.10 -6.65 -7.57
CA ILE A 383 10.12 -6.52 -8.62
C ILE A 383 10.50 -5.04 -8.84
N LYS A 384 9.52 -4.13 -8.91
CA LYS A 384 9.79 -2.67 -9.02
C LYS A 384 10.67 -2.19 -7.86
N LEU A 385 10.38 -2.59 -6.63
CA LEU A 385 11.14 -2.19 -5.45
C LEU A 385 12.56 -2.79 -5.44
N ILE A 386 12.72 -4.06 -5.86
CA ILE A 386 14.03 -4.71 -6.02
C ILE A 386 14.88 -3.93 -7.03
N ILE A 387 14.34 -3.62 -8.21
CA ILE A 387 15.04 -2.87 -9.26
C ILE A 387 15.41 -1.47 -8.76
N GLN A 388 14.48 -0.75 -8.14
CA GLN A 388 14.75 0.59 -7.59
C GLN A 388 15.88 0.56 -6.55
N THR A 389 15.89 -0.48 -5.70
CA THR A 389 16.95 -0.69 -4.71
C THR A 389 18.29 -0.97 -5.37
N GLY A 390 18.31 -1.83 -6.40
CA GLY A 390 19.51 -2.16 -7.18
C GLY A 390 20.09 -0.96 -7.94
N LEU A 391 19.24 -0.05 -8.41
CA LEU A 391 19.63 1.23 -9.03
C LEU A 391 20.10 2.28 -7.99
N GLY A 392 20.21 1.91 -6.72
CA GLY A 392 20.79 2.74 -5.66
C GLY A 392 19.80 3.58 -4.86
N ARG A 393 18.48 3.40 -5.05
CA ARG A 393 17.48 4.02 -4.16
C ARG A 393 17.45 3.36 -2.78
N GLY A 394 16.98 4.12 -1.81
CA GLY A 394 16.79 3.68 -0.44
C GLY A 394 18.07 3.47 0.34
N ARG A 395 18.71 4.59 0.68
CA ARG A 395 19.88 4.65 1.58
C ARG A 395 19.48 4.98 3.02
N GLY A 396 18.17 4.87 3.33
CA GLY A 396 17.46 5.50 4.46
C GLY A 396 18.11 5.52 5.84
N ASP A 397 18.90 4.52 6.25
CA ASP A 397 19.60 4.57 7.55
C ASP A 397 20.96 5.29 7.40
N LYS A 398 20.91 6.62 7.26
CA LYS A 398 22.11 7.46 7.39
C LYS A 398 22.50 7.56 8.86
N ILE A 399 23.80 7.42 9.13
CA ILE A 399 24.35 7.84 10.43
C ILE A 399 24.16 9.35 10.52
N ARG A 400 23.64 9.86 11.63
CA ARG A 400 23.58 11.31 11.83
C ARG A 400 25.02 11.85 11.83
N PRO A 401 25.33 12.92 11.07
CA PRO A 401 26.58 13.65 11.31
C PRO A 401 26.60 14.10 12.77
N ASP A 402 27.76 13.98 13.42
CA ASP A 402 27.94 14.45 14.79
C ASP A 402 27.42 15.89 14.87
N ARG A 403 26.50 16.15 15.80
CA ARG A 403 26.12 17.53 16.11
C ARG A 403 27.35 18.17 16.74
N ALA A 404 27.95 19.12 16.02
CA ALA A 404 28.91 20.06 16.61
C ALA A 404 28.24 20.88 17.72
#